data_AF-A0A246TSG5-F1
#
_entry.id   AF-A0A246TSG5-F1
#
_cell.length_a   1.000
_cell.length_b   1.000
_cell.length_c   1.000
_cell.angle_alpha   90.00
_cell.angle_beta   90.00
_cell.angle_gamma   90.00
#
_symmetry.space_group_name_H-M   'P 1'
#
loop_
_entity.id
_entity.type
_entity.pdbx_description
1 polymer ?
#
loop_
_entity_poly.entity_id
_entity_poly.type
_entity_poly.pdbx_seq_one_letter_code
_entity_poly.pdbx_strand_id
1 'polypeptide(L)'
;MYKDRTVQDWYEVGKRQGVRAGRLGGEVQRHQYDFDDEEENADWIDGVLEGVLSVGARIAAVKSVQDLISGSKGGLIQVILVERRWTSSYRECPVCCRSAP
;
A
#
# COMPACT_ATOMS: atom_id res chain seq x y z
N MET A 1 18.78 -20.04 -1.34
CA MET A 1 18.45 -19.85 0.08
C MET A 1 16.98 -20.25 0.23
N TYR A 2 16.70 -21.39 0.85
CA TYR A 2 15.32 -21.84 1.07
C TYR A 2 14.83 -21.16 2.36
N LYS A 3 13.93 -20.17 2.25
CA LYS A 3 13.25 -19.60 3.43
C LYS A 3 12.31 -20.69 3.97
N ASP A 4 12.49 -21.05 5.25
CA ASP A 4 11.73 -22.08 5.94
C ASP A 4 10.24 -21.68 5.99
N ARG A 5 9.34 -22.65 5.80
CA ARG A 5 7.91 -22.44 5.55
C ARG A 5 7.10 -21.92 6.75
N THR A 6 7.76 -21.68 7.87
CA THR A 6 7.19 -21.20 9.14
C THR A 6 7.49 -19.72 9.42
N VAL A 7 8.41 -19.10 8.68
CA VAL A 7 8.66 -17.65 8.75
C VAL A 7 7.64 -16.97 7.84
N GLN A 8 6.86 -16.06 8.41
CA GLN A 8 5.91 -15.28 7.63
C GLN A 8 6.70 -14.40 6.66
N ASP A 9 6.62 -14.70 5.36
CA ASP A 9 7.31 -13.91 4.34
C ASP A 9 6.69 -12.51 4.28
N TRP A 10 7.33 -11.57 4.96
CA TRP A 10 6.90 -10.21 5.13
C TRP A 10 6.77 -9.45 3.82
N TYR A 11 7.63 -9.76 2.87
CA TYR A 11 7.55 -9.24 1.52
C TYR A 11 6.26 -9.69 0.81
N GLU A 12 5.91 -10.98 0.85
CA GLU A 12 4.66 -11.48 0.25
C GLU A 12 3.39 -10.99 0.98
N VAL A 13 3.49 -10.73 2.28
CA VAL A 13 2.41 -10.07 3.03
C VAL A 13 2.25 -8.62 2.55
N GLY A 14 3.34 -7.87 2.49
CA GLY A 14 3.36 -6.48 2.02
C GLY A 14 2.82 -6.37 0.60
N LYS A 15 3.28 -7.24 -0.31
CA LYS A 15 2.84 -7.28 -1.70
C LYS A 15 1.34 -7.45 -1.86
N ARG A 16 0.73 -8.38 -1.12
CA ARG A 16 -0.73 -8.57 -1.14
C ARG A 16 -1.48 -7.36 -0.60
N GLN A 17 -0.97 -6.71 0.44
CA GLN A 17 -1.55 -5.48 0.98
C GLN A 17 -1.44 -4.31 -0.01
N GLY A 18 -0.28 -4.15 -0.65
CA GLY A 18 -0.02 -3.15 -1.68
C GLY A 18 -0.92 -3.31 -2.90
N VAL A 19 -1.10 -4.53 -3.41
CA VAL A 19 -2.04 -4.82 -4.52
C VAL A 19 -3.47 -4.43 -4.15
N ARG A 20 -3.91 -4.76 -2.92
CA ARG A 20 -5.25 -4.42 -2.43
C ARG A 20 -5.42 -2.90 -2.35
N ALA A 21 -4.47 -2.20 -1.74
CA ALA A 21 -4.49 -0.76 -1.61
C ALA A 21 -4.41 -0.06 -2.97
N GLY A 22 -3.60 -0.54 -3.90
CA GLY A 22 -3.51 0.01 -5.25
C GLY A 22 -4.82 -0.09 -6.05
N ARG A 23 -5.58 -1.18 -5.86
CA ARG A 23 -6.88 -1.37 -6.53
C ARG A 23 -7.99 -0.49 -5.96
N LEU A 24 -8.01 -0.35 -4.63
CA LEU A 24 -9.10 0.33 -3.91
C LEU A 24 -8.79 1.80 -3.60
N GLY A 25 -7.52 2.18 -3.60
CA GLY A 25 -7.03 3.36 -2.88
C GLY A 25 -7.01 3.14 -1.37
N GLY A 26 -6.32 4.01 -0.64
CA GLY A 26 -6.35 4.05 0.82
C GLY A 26 -4.97 4.00 1.45
N GLU A 27 -4.88 3.37 2.60
CA GLU A 27 -3.65 3.29 3.38
C GLU A 27 -3.31 1.85 3.76
N VAL A 28 -2.00 1.57 3.82
CA VAL A 28 -1.44 0.34 4.35
C VAL A 28 -0.67 0.71 5.61
N GLN A 29 -0.97 0.06 6.73
CA GLN A 29 -0.38 0.34 8.04
C GLN A 29 0.11 -0.91 8.74
N ARG A 30 1.22 -0.79 9.47
CA ARG A 30 1.77 -1.86 10.32
C ARG A 30 2.58 -1.25 11.46
N HIS A 31 2.58 -1.91 12.63
CA HIS A 31 3.45 -1.49 13.73
C HIS A 31 4.86 -2.01 13.49
N GLN A 32 5.87 -1.21 13.82
CA GLN A 32 7.26 -1.65 13.79
C GLN A 32 7.50 -2.85 14.73
N TYR A 33 6.73 -2.93 15.84
CA TYR A 33 6.77 -4.07 16.76
C TYR A 33 6.11 -5.35 16.23
N ASP A 34 5.54 -5.33 15.02
CA ASP A 34 5.06 -6.56 14.39
C ASP A 34 6.21 -7.35 13.73
N PHE A 35 7.40 -6.76 13.59
CA PHE A 35 8.57 -7.35 12.96
C PHE A 35 9.61 -7.78 14.01
N ASP A 36 10.35 -8.85 13.71
CA ASP A 36 11.43 -9.30 14.58
C ASP A 36 12.68 -8.43 14.44
N ASP A 37 12.91 -7.84 13.27
CA ASP A 37 14.04 -6.94 12.99
C ASP A 37 13.73 -5.89 11.90
N GLU A 38 14.73 -5.04 11.60
CA GLU A 38 14.62 -3.99 10.58
C GLU A 38 14.60 -4.56 9.15
N GLU A 39 15.16 -5.75 8.91
CA GLU A 39 15.18 -6.41 7.60
C GLU A 39 13.77 -6.90 7.24
N GLU A 40 13.04 -7.50 8.18
CA GLU A 40 11.64 -7.88 7.99
C GLU A 40 10.72 -6.69 7.71
N ASN A 41 10.96 -5.57 8.40
CA ASN A 41 10.24 -4.32 8.14
C ASN A 41 10.54 -3.80 6.72
N ALA A 42 11.81 -3.83 6.29
CA ALA A 42 12.20 -3.43 4.95
C ALA A 42 11.58 -4.35 3.88
N ASP A 43 11.64 -5.68 4.07
CA ASP A 43 11.00 -6.69 3.21
C ASP A 43 9.50 -6.38 3.05
N TRP A 44 8.81 -6.08 4.15
CA TRP A 44 7.39 -5.70 4.11
C TRP A 44 7.14 -4.41 3.33
N ILE A 45 7.95 -3.35 3.56
CA ILE A 45 7.83 -2.09 2.82
C ILE A 45 8.02 -2.36 1.32
N ASP A 46 9.10 -3.02 0.92
CA ASP A 46 9.41 -3.33 -0.48
C ASP A 46 8.29 -4.14 -1.14
N GLY A 47 7.74 -5.11 -0.42
CA GLY A 47 6.55 -5.83 -0.84
C GLY A 47 5.38 -4.89 -1.13
N VAL A 48 5.03 -4.00 -0.19
CA VAL A 48 3.93 -3.03 -0.38
C VAL A 48 4.19 -2.14 -1.60
N LEU A 49 5.41 -1.59 -1.74
CA LEU A 49 5.79 -0.72 -2.85
C LEU A 49 5.59 -1.46 -4.18
N GLU A 50 6.12 -2.68 -4.30
CA GLU A 50 5.99 -3.48 -5.51
C GLU A 50 4.53 -3.81 -5.82
N GLY A 51 3.75 -4.22 -4.81
CA GLY A 51 2.34 -4.56 -4.99
C GLY A 51 1.48 -3.38 -5.46
N VAL A 52 1.78 -2.16 -4.98
CA VAL A 52 1.12 -0.93 -5.46
C VAL A 52 1.51 -0.65 -6.92
N LEU A 53 2.80 -0.74 -7.23
CA LEU A 53 3.31 -0.46 -8.58
C LEU A 53 2.85 -1.52 -9.61
N SER A 54 2.70 -2.78 -9.20
CA SER A 54 2.30 -3.88 -10.09
C SER A 54 0.87 -3.73 -10.63
N VAL A 55 0.01 -3.00 -9.92
CA VAL A 55 -1.35 -2.64 -10.39
C VAL A 55 -1.42 -1.25 -11.03
N GLY A 56 -0.26 -0.61 -11.19
CA GLY A 56 -0.13 0.73 -11.79
C GLY A 56 -0.79 1.84 -10.98
N ALA A 57 -0.93 1.65 -9.67
CA ALA A 57 -1.35 2.71 -8.74
C ALA A 57 -0.16 3.58 -8.35
N ARG A 58 -0.43 4.69 -7.66
CA ARG A 58 0.62 5.64 -7.24
C ARG A 58 0.73 5.68 -5.74
N ILE A 59 1.96 5.74 -5.25
CA ILE A 59 2.22 6.00 -3.83
C ILE A 59 2.16 7.50 -3.62
N ALA A 60 1.26 7.92 -2.74
CA ALA A 60 1.06 9.32 -2.40
C ALA A 60 2.08 9.78 -1.36
N ALA A 61 2.33 8.96 -0.34
CA ALA A 61 3.32 9.23 0.70
C ALA A 61 3.70 7.95 1.45
N VAL A 62 4.90 7.95 2.02
CA VAL A 62 5.35 6.98 3.02
C VAL A 62 5.74 7.79 4.25
N LYS A 63 5.16 7.46 5.42
CA LYS A 63 5.42 8.17 6.67
C LYS A 63 5.42 7.22 7.85
N SER A 64 6.04 7.64 8.95
CA SER A 64 6.00 6.95 10.22
C SER A 64 5.25 7.83 11.24
N VAL A 65 4.31 7.25 11.97
CA VAL A 65 3.51 7.94 12.98
C VAL A 65 3.77 7.29 14.33
N GLN A 66 3.99 8.11 15.36
CA GLN A 66 4.12 7.60 16.72
C GLN A 66 2.73 7.27 17.29
N ASP A 67 2.57 6.04 17.76
CA ASP A 67 1.37 5.61 18.43
C ASP A 67 1.41 5.98 19.92
N LEU A 68 0.56 6.92 20.29
CA LEU A 68 0.43 7.46 21.64
C LEU A 68 -0.87 7.00 22.31
N ILE A 69 -1.62 6.07 21.69
CA ILE A 69 -2.91 5.62 22.21
C ILE A 69 -2.69 4.70 23.42
N SER A 70 -3.24 5.10 24.57
CA SER A 70 -3.21 4.31 25.79
C SER A 70 -3.87 2.93 25.58
N GLY A 71 -3.12 1.86 25.87
CA GLY A 71 -3.58 0.47 25.68
C GLY A 71 -3.27 -0.13 24.30
N SER A 72 -2.65 0.64 23.40
CA SER A 72 -2.10 0.12 22.16
C SER A 72 -0.71 -0.51 22.37
N LYS A 73 -0.18 -1.18 21.33
CA LYS A 73 1.21 -1.65 21.29
C LYS A 73 2.22 -0.50 21.45
N GLY A 74 1.81 0.74 21.18
CA GLY A 74 2.70 1.91 21.17
C GLY A 74 3.72 1.84 20.03
N GLY A 75 4.76 2.68 20.10
CA GLY A 75 5.87 2.67 19.14
C GLY A 75 5.57 3.38 17.83
N LEU A 76 6.30 3.03 16.78
CA LEU A 76 6.11 3.62 15.45
C LEU A 76 5.19 2.75 14.59
N ILE A 77 4.27 3.40 13.90
CA ILE A 77 3.41 2.82 12.86
C ILE A 77 3.94 3.31 11.53
N GLN A 78 4.27 2.36 10.65
CA GLN A 78 4.58 2.67 9.26
C GLN A 78 3.26 2.81 8.48
N VAL A 79 3.09 3.94 7.78
CA VAL A 79 1.89 4.27 7.01
C VAL A 79 2.27 4.60 5.57
N ILE A 80 1.72 3.82 4.63
CA ILE A 80 1.89 4.03 3.19
C ILE A 80 0.54 4.44 2.61
N LEU A 81 0.47 5.66 2.11
CA LEU A 81 -0.72 6.24 1.46
C LEU A 81 -0.67 5.93 -0.03
N VAL A 82 -1.75 5.34 -0.54
CA VAL A 82 -1.87 4.88 -1.93
C VAL A 82 -3.01 5.60 -2.61
N GLU A 83 -2.66 6.34 -3.65
CA GLU A 83 -3.62 6.94 -4.57
C GLU A 83 -4.13 5.88 -5.53
N ARG A 84 -5.45 5.74 -5.58
CA ARG A 84 -6.10 4.91 -6.58
C ARG A 84 -5.72 5.44 -7.95
N ARG A 85 -5.32 4.53 -8.85
CA ARG A 85 -5.30 4.86 -10.28
C ARG A 85 -6.73 5.20 -10.66
N TRP A 86 -7.02 6.47 -10.89
CA TRP A 86 -8.14 6.84 -11.73
C TRP A 86 -7.82 6.25 -13.08
N THR A 87 -8.34 5.05 -13.38
CA THR A 87 -8.63 4.77 -14.77
C THR A 87 -9.55 5.92 -15.15
N SER A 88 -9.02 6.82 -15.99
CA SER A 88 -9.85 7.74 -16.73
C SER A 88 -10.95 6.86 -17.31
N SER A 89 -12.11 6.87 -16.68
CA SER A 89 -13.33 6.76 -17.43
C SER A 89 -13.27 8.00 -18.34
N TYR A 90 -12.57 7.86 -19.45
CA TYR A 90 -13.21 8.15 -20.71
C TYR A 90 -14.51 7.32 -20.67
N ARG A 91 -15.52 7.85 -19.95
CA ARG A 91 -16.81 8.04 -20.56
C ARG A 91 -16.44 8.71 -21.87
N GLU A 92 -16.41 7.93 -22.92
CA GLU A 92 -17.11 8.36 -24.11
C GLU A 92 -18.43 8.95 -23.60
N CYS A 93 -18.49 10.27 -23.42
CA CYS A 93 -19.76 10.96 -23.33
C CYS A 93 -20.42 10.67 -24.68
N PRO A 94 -21.52 9.90 -24.78
CA PRO A 94 -22.10 9.63 -26.08
C PRO A 94 -22.88 10.83 -26.64
N VAL A 95 -22.78 12.01 -26.03
CA VAL A 95 -23.66 13.12 -26.38
C VAL A 95 -22.99 14.47 -26.10
N CYS A 96 -23.09 15.34 -27.10
CA CYS A 96 -22.95 16.80 -27.03
C CYS A 96 -21.56 17.42 -27.26
N CYS A 97 -20.92 17.11 -28.39
CA CYS A 97 -19.99 18.00 -29.10
C CYS A 97 -20.07 17.62 -30.59
N ARG A 98 -20.58 18.39 -31.56
CA ARG A 98 -21.02 19.78 -31.65
C ARG A 98 -22.09 19.82 -32.75
N SER A 99 -23.31 20.20 -32.40
CA SER A 99 -24.23 20.83 -33.34
C SER A 99 -24.42 22.25 -32.86
N ALA A 100 -23.82 23.21 -33.57
CA ALA A 100 -24.24 24.61 -33.72
C ALA A 100 -23.05 25.50 -34.11
N PRO A 101 -23.29 26.56 -34.88
CA PRO A 101 -24.01 26.66 -36.14
C PRO A 101 -23.06 26.80 -37.34
#